data_AF-A0A9E3FUW6-F1
#
_entry.id   AF-A0A9E3FUW6-F1
#
_cell.length_a   1.000
_cell.length_b   1.000
_cell.length_c   1.000
_cell.angle_alpha   90.00
_cell.angle_beta   90.00
_cell.angle_gamma   90.00
#
_symmetry.space_group_name_H-M   'P 1'
#
loop_
_entity.id
_entity.type
_entity.pdbx_description
1 polymer ?
#
loop_
_entity_poly.entity_id
_entity_poly.type
_entity_poly.pdbx_seq_one_letter_code
_entity_poly.pdbx_strand_id
1 'polypeptide(L)'
;MTKSPGDLGSSDEAAPFGLPLIDPREGDFEDDIASPGRRSLLAIAGSLLVEISLPKLLFAWTMTLLLPATLLGLAPLVAKTWLASVSAHIVALTEIGAALVLAAAIALGWLGWRPLWRLAEDNFWSLHALVVQPAYAFGSELLRHLAERLLARHWTVPARMRLRAASSATAGIVICGCAAVLVILVWPHSRWIGTASDLASPYGLIVPTVANAAILVLSYFAISSLIWGFADAGMDQPADLTAFDAPPSDRRSWRIAHVSDLHVVGEHYGFRIESGRSGPRGNERLHRVLARLADIHAAHPLDLVLVSGDMTDAGRAAEWAEFLDALA
;
A
#
# COMPACT_ATOMS: atom_id res chain seq x y z
N MET A 1 12.67 10.68 28.32
CA MET A 1 11.98 11.12 29.54
C MET A 1 11.32 9.92 30.18
N THR A 2 11.92 9.42 31.24
CA THR A 2 11.46 8.31 32.07
C THR A 2 10.37 8.81 33.02
N LYS A 3 9.17 8.23 32.97
CA LYS A 3 8.14 8.47 33.99
C LYS A 3 8.57 7.80 35.29
N SER A 4 8.59 8.59 36.36
CA SER A 4 8.82 8.12 37.73
C SER A 4 7.61 7.35 38.24
N PRO A 5 7.76 6.20 38.92
CA PRO A 5 6.66 5.47 39.55
C PRO A 5 6.45 6.05 40.95
N GLY A 6 5.55 7.03 41.07
CA GLY A 6 5.37 7.74 42.33
C GLY A 6 4.12 8.59 42.39
N ASP A 7 3.00 8.11 41.84
CA ASP A 7 1.70 8.75 42.05
C ASP A 7 0.58 7.69 42.03
N LEU A 8 0.71 6.70 42.91
CA LEU A 8 -0.43 5.92 43.41
C LEU A 8 -0.95 6.62 44.66
N GLY A 9 -1.53 7.80 44.46
CA GLY A 9 -2.37 8.45 45.45
C GLY A 9 -3.61 7.59 45.66
N SER A 10 -3.69 6.96 46.83
CA SER A 10 -4.92 6.36 47.36
C SER A 10 -5.94 7.47 47.63
N SER A 11 -6.76 7.80 46.64
CA SER A 11 -7.98 8.57 46.84
C SER A 11 -9.17 7.61 46.79
N ASP A 12 -9.44 6.95 47.91
CA ASP A 12 -10.77 6.45 48.28
C ASP A 12 -11.69 7.67 48.59
N GLU A 13 -11.78 8.61 47.66
CA GLU A 13 -12.88 9.58 47.63
C GLU A 13 -13.98 8.93 46.81
N ALA A 14 -15.05 8.54 47.51
CA ALA A 14 -16.27 8.05 46.88
C ALA A 14 -16.69 9.00 45.76
N ALA A 15 -16.68 8.49 44.52
CA ALA A 15 -17.12 9.23 43.36
C ALA A 15 -18.49 9.85 43.64
N PRO A 16 -18.69 11.16 43.39
CA PRO A 16 -19.94 11.83 43.71
C PRO A 16 -21.12 11.08 43.08
N PHE A 17 -22.07 10.66 43.91
CA PHE A 17 -23.32 10.02 43.49
C PHE A 17 -24.04 10.93 42.50
N GLY A 18 -23.95 10.59 41.20
CA GLY A 18 -24.54 11.38 40.13
C GLY A 18 -23.73 11.44 38.83
N LEU A 19 -22.45 11.05 38.86
CA LEU A 19 -21.72 10.85 37.60
C LEU A 19 -22.26 9.56 36.94
N PRO A 20 -22.78 9.63 35.70
CA PRO A 20 -23.18 8.43 34.99
C PRO A 20 -21.98 7.50 34.87
N LEU A 21 -22.13 6.24 35.26
CA LEU A 21 -21.08 5.21 35.20
C LEU A 21 -20.52 5.05 33.77
N ILE A 22 -21.33 5.41 32.77
CA ILE A 22 -20.99 5.46 31.35
C ILE A 22 -21.62 6.74 30.80
N ASP A 23 -20.80 7.63 30.23
CA ASP A 23 -21.27 8.78 29.45
C ASP A 23 -21.12 8.46 27.95
N PRO A 24 -22.22 8.25 27.21
CA PRO A 24 -22.16 7.93 25.78
C PRO A 24 -21.43 8.99 24.94
N ARG A 25 -21.32 10.23 25.42
CA ARG A 25 -20.61 11.30 24.73
C ARG A 25 -19.11 11.04 24.69
N GLU A 26 -18.55 10.31 25.66
CA GLU A 26 -17.14 9.95 25.70
C GLU A 26 -16.75 8.86 24.70
N GLY A 27 -17.69 8.42 23.85
CA GLY A 27 -17.47 7.39 22.85
C GLY A 27 -17.46 5.98 23.42
N ASP A 28 -17.60 4.99 22.55
CA ASP A 28 -17.64 3.59 22.92
C ASP A 28 -16.38 2.82 22.48
N PHE A 29 -16.41 1.49 22.62
CA PHE A 29 -15.30 0.65 22.21
C PHE A 29 -15.16 0.54 20.69
N GLU A 30 -16.24 0.75 19.94
CA GLU A 30 -16.26 0.70 18.47
C GLU A 30 -15.44 1.85 17.88
N ASP A 31 -15.47 3.02 18.52
CA ASP A 31 -14.64 4.18 18.16
C ASP A 31 -13.12 3.89 18.22
N ASP A 32 -12.71 2.88 18.99
CA ASP A 32 -11.31 2.48 19.14
C ASP A 32 -10.94 1.24 18.30
N ILE A 33 -11.87 0.63 17.54
CA ILE A 33 -11.62 -0.64 16.83
C ILE A 33 -10.47 -0.53 15.83
N ALA A 34 -10.47 0.55 15.04
CA ALA A 34 -9.47 0.80 14.00
C ALA A 34 -8.38 1.79 14.44
N SER A 35 -8.38 2.26 15.70
CA SER A 35 -7.45 3.30 16.15
C SER A 35 -6.06 2.77 16.53
N PRO A 36 -5.00 3.07 15.76
CA PRO A 36 -3.62 2.79 16.17
C PRO A 36 -3.15 3.57 17.40
N GLY A 37 -3.85 4.65 17.78
CA GLY A 37 -3.56 5.40 19.01
C GLY A 37 -3.91 4.64 20.30
N ARG A 38 -4.86 3.69 20.22
CA ARG A 38 -5.33 2.91 21.37
C ARG A 38 -4.96 1.43 21.27
N ARG A 39 -4.85 0.89 20.06
CA ARG A 39 -4.62 -0.54 19.81
C ARG A 39 -3.30 -0.79 19.11
N SER A 40 -2.70 -1.93 19.41
CA SER A 40 -1.57 -2.43 18.60
C SER A 40 -2.07 -2.86 17.23
N LEU A 41 -1.21 -2.82 16.21
CA LEU A 41 -1.53 -3.33 14.87
C LEU A 41 -2.01 -4.79 14.90
N LEU A 42 -1.49 -5.59 15.83
CA LEU A 42 -1.94 -6.98 16.01
C LEU A 42 -3.39 -7.05 16.54
N ALA A 43 -3.76 -6.16 17.45
CA ALA A 43 -5.12 -6.09 17.98
C ALA A 43 -6.10 -5.58 16.91
N ILE A 44 -5.70 -4.62 16.08
CA ILE A 44 -6.50 -4.14 14.93
C ILE A 44 -6.65 -5.25 13.87
N ALA A 45 -5.56 -5.93 13.51
CA ALA A 45 -5.62 -7.06 12.58
C ALA A 45 -6.50 -8.19 13.12
N GLY A 46 -6.42 -8.46 14.43
CA GLY A 46 -7.27 -9.42 15.11
C GLY A 46 -8.75 -9.06 15.04
N SER A 47 -9.13 -7.80 15.32
CA SER A 47 -10.53 -7.38 15.21
C SER A 47 -11.04 -7.42 13.76
N LEU A 48 -10.22 -6.98 12.80
CA LEU A 48 -10.56 -7.07 11.37
C LEU A 48 -10.77 -8.52 10.93
N LEU A 49 -9.97 -9.48 11.40
CA LEU A 49 -10.15 -10.89 11.07
C LEU A 49 -11.44 -11.50 11.64
N VAL A 50 -11.92 -10.98 12.78
CA VAL A 50 -13.18 -11.41 13.39
C VAL A 50 -14.38 -10.76 12.66
N GLU A 51 -14.26 -9.51 12.24
CA GLU A 51 -15.31 -8.78 11.52
C GLU A 51 -15.46 -9.22 10.07
N ILE A 52 -14.35 -9.57 9.42
CA ILE A 52 -14.38 -10.06 8.04
C ILE A 52 -14.88 -11.49 8.02
N SER A 53 -15.91 -11.75 7.22
CA SER A 53 -16.33 -13.12 6.96
C SER A 53 -15.21 -13.89 6.24
N LEU A 54 -14.66 -14.92 6.88
CA LEU A 54 -13.62 -15.78 6.30
C LEU A 54 -13.95 -16.29 4.89
N PRO A 55 -15.20 -16.62 4.53
CA PRO A 55 -15.54 -17.00 3.16
C PRO A 55 -15.31 -15.87 2.13
N LYS A 56 -15.64 -14.61 2.47
CA LYS A 56 -15.35 -13.47 1.59
C LYS A 56 -13.86 -13.22 1.47
N LEU A 57 -13.10 -13.37 2.56
CA LEU A 57 -11.65 -13.25 2.54
C LEU A 57 -11.02 -14.31 1.62
N LEU A 58 -11.41 -15.57 1.79
CA LEU A 58 -10.95 -16.67 0.95
C LEU A 58 -11.31 -16.45 -0.52
N PHE A 59 -12.53 -16.01 -0.80
CA PHE A 59 -12.96 -15.67 -2.15
C PHE A 59 -12.11 -14.54 -2.73
N ALA A 60 -11.91 -13.46 -1.99
CA ALA A 60 -11.08 -12.33 -2.41
C ALA A 60 -9.65 -12.80 -2.73
N TRP A 61 -8.99 -13.52 -1.82
CA TRP A 61 -7.65 -14.07 -2.04
C TRP A 61 -7.58 -15.00 -3.25
N THR A 62 -8.61 -15.83 -3.44
CA THR A 62 -8.65 -16.74 -4.59
C THR A 62 -8.73 -15.96 -5.90
N MET A 63 -9.58 -14.94 -5.96
CA MET A 63 -9.80 -14.15 -7.18
C MET A 63 -8.67 -13.16 -7.47
N THR A 64 -8.06 -12.56 -6.46
CA THR A 64 -7.08 -11.47 -6.64
C THR A 64 -5.63 -11.92 -6.55
N LEU A 65 -5.36 -13.08 -5.94
CA LEU A 65 -3.99 -13.61 -5.79
C LEU A 65 -3.84 -14.97 -6.45
N LEU A 66 -4.63 -15.97 -6.06
CA LEU A 66 -4.41 -17.35 -6.49
C LEU A 66 -4.68 -17.55 -7.98
N LEU A 67 -5.81 -17.06 -8.49
CA LEU A 67 -6.17 -17.17 -9.90
C LEU A 67 -5.17 -16.43 -10.80
N PRO A 68 -4.82 -15.15 -10.55
CA PRO A 68 -3.77 -14.44 -11.28
C PRO A 68 -2.43 -15.19 -11.30
N ALA A 69 -1.98 -15.68 -10.13
CA ALA A 69 -0.71 -16.38 -10.00
C ALA A 69 -0.73 -17.70 -10.77
N THR A 70 -1.79 -18.50 -10.65
CA THR A 70 -1.92 -19.78 -11.36
C THR A 70 -1.95 -19.60 -12.87
N LEU A 71 -2.68 -18.61 -13.39
CA LEU A 71 -2.69 -18.27 -14.81
C LEU A 71 -1.30 -17.89 -15.30
N LEU A 72 -0.56 -17.08 -14.53
CA LEU A 72 0.81 -16.69 -14.85
C LEU A 72 1.78 -17.90 -14.87
N GLY A 73 1.63 -18.83 -13.92
CA GLY A 73 2.43 -20.06 -13.85
C GLY A 73 2.12 -21.09 -14.94
N LEU A 74 0.87 -21.13 -15.43
CA LEU A 74 0.43 -21.99 -16.54
C LEU A 74 0.86 -21.43 -17.90
N ALA A 75 0.93 -20.10 -18.05
CA ALA A 75 1.27 -19.44 -19.31
C ALA A 75 2.52 -20.02 -20.02
N PRO A 76 3.69 -20.23 -19.36
CA PRO A 76 4.87 -20.78 -20.02
C PRO A 76 4.68 -22.22 -20.50
N LEU A 77 3.89 -23.04 -19.79
CA LEU A 77 3.58 -24.41 -20.19
C LEU A 77 2.74 -24.40 -21.48
N VAL A 78 1.65 -23.63 -21.50
CA VAL A 78 0.75 -23.53 -22.65
C VAL A 78 1.49 -22.96 -23.86
N ALA A 79 2.24 -21.87 -23.67
CA ALA A 79 2.99 -21.20 -24.72
C ALA A 79 4.01 -22.13 -25.39
N LYS A 80 4.80 -22.87 -24.61
CA LYS A 80 5.80 -23.80 -25.17
C LYS A 80 5.15 -25.02 -25.82
N THR A 81 4.05 -25.54 -25.28
CA THR A 81 3.35 -26.69 -25.88
C THR A 81 2.77 -26.32 -27.25
N TRP A 82 2.17 -25.12 -27.34
CA TRP A 82 1.70 -24.57 -28.61
C TRP A 82 2.85 -24.35 -29.59
N LEU A 83 3.95 -23.73 -29.15
CA LEU A 83 5.12 -23.49 -29.99
C LEU A 83 5.71 -24.80 -30.54
N ALA A 84 5.88 -25.82 -29.70
CA ALA A 84 6.37 -27.12 -30.11
C ALA A 84 5.44 -27.79 -31.15
N SER A 85 4.13 -27.71 -30.94
CA SER A 85 3.13 -28.24 -31.89
C SER A 85 3.21 -27.52 -33.24
N VAL A 86 3.25 -26.18 -33.23
CA VAL A 86 3.34 -25.38 -34.46
C VAL A 86 4.65 -25.64 -35.20
N SER A 87 5.78 -25.69 -34.48
CA SER A 87 7.09 -26.00 -35.06
C SER A 87 7.11 -27.37 -35.73
N ALA A 88 6.53 -28.40 -35.12
CA ALA A 88 6.48 -29.74 -35.70
C ALA A 88 5.70 -29.79 -37.03
N HIS A 89 4.59 -29.04 -37.13
CA HIS A 89 3.79 -28.97 -38.35
C HIS A 89 4.47 -28.15 -39.45
N ILE A 90 5.23 -27.10 -39.11
CA ILE A 90 5.96 -26.28 -40.08
C ILE A 90 7.09 -27.07 -40.74
N VAL A 91 7.83 -27.90 -39.98
CA VAL A 91 8.92 -28.73 -40.53
C VAL A 91 8.40 -29.78 -41.51
N ALA A 92 7.12 -30.18 -41.40
CA ALA A 92 6.51 -31.18 -42.28
C ALA A 92 6.00 -30.62 -43.63
N LEU A 93 6.10 -29.31 -43.88
CA LEU A 93 5.55 -28.64 -45.06
C LEU A 93 6.64 -28.22 -46.06
N THR A 94 6.29 -28.19 -47.37
CA THR A 94 7.15 -27.65 -48.44
C THR A 94 7.17 -26.10 -48.43
N GLU A 95 8.17 -25.47 -49.05
CA GLU A 95 8.51 -24.04 -48.85
C GLU A 95 7.32 -23.05 -48.89
N ILE A 96 6.42 -23.15 -49.87
CA ILE A 96 5.26 -22.24 -50.00
C ILE A 96 4.15 -22.60 -48.99
N GLY A 97 3.91 -23.90 -48.76
CA GLY A 97 2.93 -24.36 -47.77
C GLY A 97 3.34 -23.99 -46.35
N ALA A 98 4.63 -24.09 -46.05
CA ALA A 98 5.20 -23.66 -44.77
C ALA A 98 5.02 -22.16 -44.54
N ALA A 99 5.24 -21.32 -45.57
CA ALA A 99 5.04 -19.87 -45.48
C ALA A 99 3.57 -19.47 -45.22
N LEU A 100 2.61 -20.11 -45.91
CA LEU A 100 1.19 -19.83 -45.70
C LEU A 100 0.70 -20.31 -44.32
N VAL A 101 1.14 -21.48 -43.87
CA VAL A 101 0.80 -22.00 -42.53
C VAL A 101 1.46 -21.15 -41.45
N LEU A 102 2.69 -20.67 -41.65
CA LEU A 102 3.33 -19.74 -40.72
C LEU A 102 2.58 -18.42 -40.65
N ALA A 103 2.16 -17.84 -41.79
CA ALA A 103 1.36 -16.62 -41.82
C ALA A 103 0.01 -16.80 -41.11
N ALA A 104 -0.67 -17.93 -41.33
CA ALA A 104 -1.91 -18.27 -40.64
C ALA A 104 -1.68 -18.51 -39.13
N ALA A 105 -0.61 -19.19 -38.73
CA ALA A 105 -0.25 -19.41 -37.34
C ALA A 105 0.10 -18.11 -36.61
N ILE A 106 0.80 -17.19 -37.27
CA ILE A 106 1.06 -15.83 -36.75
C ILE A 106 -0.24 -15.05 -36.63
N ALA A 107 -1.12 -15.08 -37.64
CA ALA A 107 -2.39 -14.36 -37.60
C ALA A 107 -3.34 -14.90 -36.50
N LEU A 108 -3.46 -16.22 -36.40
CA LEU A 108 -4.27 -16.89 -35.37
C LEU A 108 -3.64 -16.74 -33.99
N GLY A 109 -2.32 -16.84 -33.88
CA GLY A 109 -1.57 -16.55 -32.66
C GLY A 109 -1.77 -15.10 -32.22
N TRP A 110 -1.72 -14.14 -33.13
CA TRP A 110 -1.94 -12.73 -32.82
C TRP A 110 -3.36 -12.45 -32.34
N LEU A 111 -4.39 -13.01 -32.99
CA LEU A 111 -5.78 -12.83 -32.57
C LEU A 111 -6.07 -13.53 -31.23
N GLY A 112 -5.58 -14.77 -31.05
CA GLY A 112 -5.82 -15.58 -29.86
C GLY A 112 -5.00 -15.16 -28.64
N TRP A 113 -3.78 -14.65 -28.86
CA TRP A 113 -2.86 -14.27 -27.78
C TRP A 113 -3.17 -12.89 -27.20
N ARG A 114 -3.76 -11.97 -27.98
CA ARG A 114 -4.13 -10.62 -27.51
C ARG A 114 -4.95 -10.60 -26.20
N PRO A 115 -6.07 -11.33 -26.07
CA PRO A 115 -6.84 -11.34 -24.83
C PRO A 115 -6.09 -12.03 -23.68
N LEU A 116 -5.34 -13.10 -23.97
CA LEU A 116 -4.56 -13.82 -22.98
C LEU A 116 -3.40 -12.98 -22.43
N TRP A 117 -2.74 -12.20 -23.30
CA TRP A 117 -1.69 -11.26 -22.93
C TRP A 117 -2.23 -10.16 -22.03
N ARG A 118 -3.35 -9.53 -22.39
CA ARG A 118 -3.99 -8.51 -21.54
C ARG A 118 -4.37 -9.07 -20.18
N LEU A 119 -4.96 -10.27 -20.16
CA LEU A 119 -5.28 -10.95 -18.90
C LEU A 119 -4.02 -11.21 -18.05
N ALA A 120 -2.92 -11.66 -18.66
CA ALA A 120 -1.66 -11.87 -17.96
C ALA A 120 -1.06 -10.55 -17.44
N GLU A 121 -1.14 -9.49 -18.22
CA GLU A 121 -0.69 -8.14 -17.87
C GLU A 121 -1.50 -7.55 -16.71
N ASP A 122 -2.83 -7.58 -16.78
CA ASP A 122 -3.72 -7.11 -15.71
C ASP A 122 -3.48 -7.89 -14.41
N ASN A 123 -3.35 -9.21 -14.51
CA ASN A 123 -3.03 -10.09 -13.38
C ASN A 123 -1.65 -9.79 -12.79
N PHE A 124 -0.66 -9.52 -13.63
CA PHE A 124 0.68 -9.14 -13.20
C PHE A 124 0.69 -7.81 -12.46
N TRP A 125 0.02 -6.78 -13.01
CA TRP A 125 -0.09 -5.47 -12.35
C TRP A 125 -0.90 -5.52 -11.06
N SER A 126 -1.97 -6.34 -11.03
CA SER A 126 -2.74 -6.60 -9.81
C SER A 126 -1.86 -7.24 -8.73
N LEU A 127 -1.10 -8.29 -9.06
CA LEU A 127 -0.17 -8.93 -8.13
C LEU A 127 0.95 -7.97 -7.69
N HIS A 128 1.43 -7.12 -8.59
CA HIS A 128 2.42 -6.10 -8.26
C HIS A 128 1.90 -5.13 -7.21
N ALA A 129 0.70 -4.58 -7.41
CA ALA A 129 0.08 -3.63 -6.49
C ALA A 129 -0.31 -4.28 -5.14
N LEU A 130 -0.76 -5.54 -5.15
CA LEU A 130 -1.23 -6.21 -3.93
C LEU A 130 -0.11 -6.84 -3.10
N VAL A 131 0.97 -7.30 -3.74
CA VAL A 131 2.01 -8.08 -3.06
C VAL A 131 3.36 -7.38 -3.12
N VAL A 132 3.83 -7.04 -4.32
CA VAL A 132 5.20 -6.55 -4.52
C VAL A 132 5.41 -5.17 -3.90
N GLN A 133 4.56 -4.18 -4.22
CA GLN A 133 4.72 -2.82 -3.71
C GLN A 133 4.58 -2.77 -2.18
N PRO A 134 3.55 -3.38 -1.55
CA PRO A 134 3.41 -3.33 -0.10
C PRO A 134 4.52 -4.10 0.61
N ALA A 135 4.96 -5.25 0.08
CA ALA A 135 6.05 -6.02 0.67
C ALA A 135 7.38 -5.27 0.61
N TYR A 136 7.67 -4.60 -0.52
CA TYR A 136 8.85 -3.75 -0.64
C TYR A 136 8.79 -2.59 0.36
N ALA A 137 7.69 -1.84 0.37
CA ALA A 137 7.50 -0.69 1.26
C ALA A 137 7.60 -1.09 2.74
N PHE A 138 7.00 -2.21 3.13
CA PHE A 138 7.12 -2.73 4.48
C PHE A 138 8.56 -3.08 4.84
N GLY A 139 9.27 -3.79 3.95
CA GLY A 139 10.66 -4.19 4.19
C GLY A 139 11.62 -3.00 4.29
N SER A 140 11.46 -2.01 3.41
CA SER A 140 12.26 -0.78 3.43
C SER A 140 11.96 0.06 4.67
N GLU A 141 10.69 0.23 5.03
CA GLU A 141 10.29 0.99 6.21
C GLU A 141 10.75 0.33 7.51
N LEU A 142 10.61 -0.99 7.61
CA LEU A 142 11.07 -1.75 8.77
C LEU A 142 12.57 -1.58 8.99
N LEU A 143 13.38 -1.72 7.94
CA LEU A 143 14.82 -1.55 8.02
C LEU A 143 15.20 -0.11 8.34
N ARG A 144 14.52 0.87 7.75
CA ARG A 144 14.71 2.29 8.05
C ARG A 144 14.43 2.59 9.51
N HIS A 145 13.29 2.17 10.04
CA HIS A 145 12.94 2.38 11.45
C HIS A 145 13.89 1.67 12.40
N LEU A 146 14.32 0.45 12.06
CA LEU A 146 15.30 -0.28 12.87
C LEU A 146 16.65 0.46 12.89
N ALA A 147 17.13 0.90 11.72
CA ALA A 147 18.37 1.66 11.59
C ALA A 147 18.30 2.98 12.38
N GLU A 148 17.20 3.74 12.27
CA GLU A 148 17.02 4.98 13.01
C GLU A 148 16.97 4.77 14.53
N ARG A 149 16.26 3.74 15.00
CA ARG A 149 16.15 3.42 16.43
C ARG A 149 17.49 3.02 17.05
N LEU A 150 18.32 2.32 16.28
CA LEU A 150 19.61 1.80 16.73
C LEU A 150 20.74 2.85 16.62
N LEU A 151 20.75 3.66 15.55
CA LEU A 151 21.90 4.48 15.19
C LEU A 151 21.67 6.00 15.35
N ALA A 152 20.44 6.49 15.16
CA ALA A 152 20.21 7.92 14.86
C ALA A 152 19.74 8.80 16.02
N ARG A 153 19.76 8.32 17.27
CA ARG A 153 19.20 9.04 18.45
C ARG A 153 19.81 10.43 18.68
N HIS A 154 21.00 10.72 18.17
CA HIS A 154 21.70 12.01 18.32
C HIS A 154 22.25 12.58 17.01
N TRP A 155 21.76 12.12 15.85
CA TRP A 155 22.33 12.52 14.56
C TRP A 155 21.73 13.84 14.05
N THR A 156 22.56 14.63 13.37
CA THR A 156 22.14 15.83 12.62
C THR A 156 21.22 15.45 11.46
N VAL A 157 20.39 16.40 10.99
CA VAL A 157 19.46 16.17 9.87
C VAL A 157 20.19 15.59 8.64
N PRO A 158 21.32 16.13 8.15
CA PRO A 158 22.02 15.57 6.99
C PRO A 158 22.51 14.13 7.19
N ALA A 159 22.99 13.80 8.40
CA ALA A 159 23.43 12.44 8.73
C ALA A 159 22.26 11.46 8.74
N ARG A 160 21.09 11.88 9.23
CA ARG A 160 19.85 11.07 9.20
C ARG A 160 19.38 10.83 7.77
N MET A 161 19.46 11.82 6.89
CA MET A 161 19.07 11.65 5.47
C MET A 161 19.98 10.63 4.76
N ARG A 162 21.29 10.69 5.01
CA ARG A 162 22.23 9.67 4.49
C ARG A 162 21.93 8.27 5.03
N LEU A 163 21.55 8.15 6.31
CA LEU A 163 21.13 6.88 6.90
C LEU A 163 19.89 6.33 6.20
N ARG A 164 18.89 7.17 5.94
CA ARG A 164 17.66 6.77 5.24
C ARG A 164 17.96 6.28 3.83
N ALA A 165 18.76 7.04 3.07
CA ALA A 165 19.19 6.65 1.73
C ALA A 165 19.94 5.30 1.74
N ALA A 166 20.89 5.12 2.67
CA ALA A 166 21.61 3.86 2.83
C ALA A 166 20.69 2.70 3.24
N SER A 167 19.68 2.98 4.09
CA SER A 167 18.69 1.99 4.53
C SER A 167 17.82 1.53 3.35
N SER A 168 17.39 2.43 2.46
CA SER A 168 16.64 2.08 1.24
C SER A 168 17.45 1.19 0.30
N ALA A 169 18.72 1.53 0.03
CA ALA A 169 19.59 0.70 -0.80
C ALA A 169 19.83 -0.69 -0.18
N THR A 170 20.10 -0.72 1.13
CA THR A 170 20.31 -1.97 1.88
C THR A 170 19.05 -2.84 1.87
N ALA A 171 17.87 -2.24 2.03
CA ALA A 171 16.60 -2.95 1.95
C ALA A 171 16.40 -3.60 0.58
N GLY A 172 16.66 -2.87 -0.51
CA GLY A 172 16.58 -3.41 -1.86
C GLY A 172 17.49 -4.62 -2.09
N ILE A 173 18.73 -4.55 -1.59
CA ILE A 173 19.71 -5.66 -1.67
C ILE A 173 19.26 -6.86 -0.84
N VAL A 174 18.84 -6.65 0.41
CA VAL A 174 18.41 -7.72 1.31
C VAL A 174 17.18 -8.43 0.75
N ILE A 175 16.17 -7.68 0.32
CA ILE A 175 14.94 -8.23 -0.27
C ILE A 175 15.27 -9.01 -1.56
N CYS A 176 16.13 -8.46 -2.42
CA CYS A 176 16.59 -9.13 -3.63
C CYS A 176 17.29 -10.46 -3.31
N GLY A 177 18.20 -10.46 -2.34
CA GLY A 177 18.89 -11.67 -1.87
C GLY A 177 17.93 -12.73 -1.32
N CYS A 178 16.98 -12.32 -0.47
CA CYS A 178 15.96 -13.23 0.07
C CYS A 178 15.09 -13.83 -1.04
N ALA A 179 14.62 -13.00 -1.99
CA ALA A 179 13.82 -13.47 -3.12
C ALA A 179 14.61 -14.43 -4.02
N ALA A 180 15.90 -14.15 -4.28
CA ALA A 180 16.77 -15.04 -5.05
C ALA A 180 16.97 -16.41 -4.35
N VAL A 181 17.13 -16.44 -3.03
CA VAL A 181 17.20 -17.68 -2.25
C VAL A 181 15.88 -18.47 -2.40
N LEU A 182 14.73 -17.81 -2.30
CA LEU A 182 13.44 -18.47 -2.49
C LEU A 182 13.29 -19.03 -3.91
N VAL A 183 13.75 -18.32 -4.94
CA VAL A 183 13.79 -18.84 -6.32
C VAL A 183 14.61 -20.11 -6.40
N ILE A 184 15.81 -20.15 -5.79
CA ILE A 184 16.68 -21.33 -5.77
C ILE A 184 15.97 -22.51 -5.08
N LEU A 185 15.27 -22.25 -3.97
CA LEU A 185 14.54 -23.30 -3.23
C LEU A 185 13.32 -23.83 -3.99
N VAL A 186 12.62 -22.98 -4.75
CA VAL A 186 11.43 -23.36 -5.51
C VAL A 186 11.79 -23.98 -6.87
N TRP A 187 12.96 -23.65 -7.42
CA TRP A 187 13.42 -24.09 -8.75
C TRP A 187 13.25 -25.59 -9.03
N PRO A 188 13.62 -26.52 -8.11
CA PRO A 188 13.48 -27.96 -8.35
C PRO A 188 12.04 -28.43 -8.56
N HIS A 189 11.06 -27.64 -8.10
CA HIS A 189 9.64 -27.95 -8.22
C HIS A 189 9.00 -27.35 -9.47
N SER A 190 9.76 -26.52 -10.22
CA SER A 190 9.27 -25.87 -11.44
C SER A 190 9.29 -26.79 -12.64
N ARG A 191 8.38 -26.55 -13.59
CA ARG A 191 8.35 -27.25 -14.87
C ARG A 191 8.02 -26.25 -15.96
N TRP A 192 8.98 -25.99 -16.83
CA TRP A 192 8.84 -25.00 -17.90
C TRP A 192 8.43 -25.60 -19.25
N ILE A 193 8.25 -26.92 -19.32
CA ILE A 193 7.91 -27.65 -20.54
C ILE A 193 6.76 -28.62 -20.23
N GLY A 194 5.62 -28.41 -20.87
CA GLY A 194 4.45 -29.30 -20.81
C GLY A 194 4.37 -30.22 -22.02
N THR A 195 3.57 -31.28 -21.90
CA THR A 195 3.21 -32.21 -22.97
C THR A 195 1.69 -32.31 -23.06
N ALA A 196 1.16 -32.65 -24.24
CA ALA A 196 -0.30 -32.82 -24.42
C ALA A 196 -0.90 -33.90 -23.49
N SER A 197 -0.09 -34.88 -23.08
CA SER A 197 -0.47 -35.90 -22.09
C SER A 197 -0.72 -35.35 -20.69
N ASP A 198 -0.21 -34.17 -20.36
CA ASP A 198 -0.43 -33.55 -19.04
C ASP A 198 -1.92 -33.18 -18.83
N LEU A 199 -2.67 -32.96 -19.92
CA LEU A 199 -4.12 -32.72 -19.85
C LEU A 199 -4.91 -33.94 -19.36
N ALA A 200 -4.33 -35.15 -19.46
CA ALA A 200 -4.95 -36.37 -18.96
C ALA A 200 -4.79 -36.52 -17.43
N SER A 201 -3.89 -35.75 -16.79
CA SER A 201 -3.68 -35.75 -15.33
C SER A 201 -3.41 -34.34 -14.80
N PRO A 202 -4.45 -33.48 -14.74
CA PRO A 202 -4.30 -32.07 -14.37
C PRO A 202 -3.79 -31.87 -12.94
N TYR A 203 -4.02 -32.83 -12.03
CA TYR A 203 -3.50 -32.78 -10.66
C TYR A 203 -1.96 -32.76 -10.61
N GLY A 204 -1.30 -33.40 -11.58
CA GLY A 204 0.17 -33.38 -11.69
C GLY A 204 0.74 -32.00 -12.05
N LEU A 205 -0.10 -31.07 -12.53
CA LEU A 205 0.29 -29.71 -12.89
C LEU A 205 0.14 -28.71 -11.76
N ILE A 206 -0.48 -29.07 -10.63
CA ILE A 206 -0.71 -28.15 -9.51
C ILE A 206 0.62 -27.60 -8.96
N VAL A 207 1.51 -28.50 -8.52
CA VAL A 207 2.80 -28.11 -7.94
C VAL A 207 3.66 -27.34 -8.94
N PRO A 208 3.86 -27.81 -10.19
CA PRO A 208 4.64 -27.06 -11.17
C PRO A 208 4.07 -25.69 -11.53
N THR A 209 2.74 -25.57 -11.60
CA THR A 209 2.08 -24.28 -11.87
C THR A 209 2.36 -23.28 -10.75
N VAL A 210 2.19 -23.70 -9.50
CA VAL A 210 2.48 -22.85 -8.34
C VAL A 210 3.96 -22.50 -8.27
N ALA A 211 4.85 -23.46 -8.54
CA ALA A 211 6.30 -23.23 -8.56
C ALA A 211 6.72 -22.24 -9.65
N ASN A 212 6.20 -22.40 -10.88
CA ASN A 212 6.45 -21.46 -11.98
C ASN A 212 5.96 -20.05 -11.63
N ALA A 213 4.75 -19.94 -11.09
CA ALA A 213 4.18 -18.67 -10.67
C ALA A 213 5.05 -17.99 -9.60
N ALA A 214 5.45 -18.74 -8.57
CA ALA A 214 6.31 -18.26 -7.50
C ALA A 214 7.67 -17.79 -8.05
N ILE A 215 8.29 -18.54 -8.97
CA ILE A 215 9.56 -18.12 -9.59
C ILE A 215 9.38 -16.82 -10.38
N LEU A 216 8.36 -16.71 -11.22
CA LEU A 216 8.11 -15.49 -12.00
C LEU A 216 7.92 -14.27 -11.08
N VAL A 217 7.08 -14.40 -10.06
CA VAL A 217 6.80 -13.32 -9.10
C VAL A 217 8.03 -12.98 -8.26
N LEU A 218 8.76 -13.97 -7.74
CA LEU A 218 9.94 -13.75 -6.91
C LEU A 218 11.12 -13.18 -7.72
N SER A 219 11.34 -13.65 -8.94
CA SER A 219 12.37 -13.09 -9.82
C SER A 219 12.06 -11.64 -10.18
N TYR A 220 10.80 -11.34 -10.50
CA TYR A 220 10.37 -9.96 -10.71
C TYR A 220 10.56 -9.12 -9.45
N PHE A 221 10.11 -9.62 -8.29
CA PHE A 221 10.24 -8.94 -7.01
C PHE A 221 11.69 -8.64 -6.65
N ALA A 222 12.61 -9.57 -6.91
CA ALA A 222 14.04 -9.38 -6.66
C ALA A 222 14.63 -8.23 -7.50
N ILE A 223 14.29 -8.18 -8.79
CA ILE A 223 14.75 -7.14 -9.69
C ILE A 223 14.12 -5.79 -9.31
N SER A 224 12.80 -5.77 -9.08
CA SER A 224 12.08 -4.56 -8.68
C SER A 224 12.58 -4.00 -7.36
N SER A 225 12.80 -4.84 -6.34
CA SER A 225 13.29 -4.37 -5.03
C SER A 225 14.68 -3.74 -5.14
N LEU A 226 15.53 -4.26 -6.02
CA LEU A 226 16.85 -3.70 -6.28
C LEU A 226 16.73 -2.33 -6.98
N ILE A 227 15.93 -2.25 -8.04
CA ILE A 227 15.69 -0.99 -8.78
C ILE A 227 15.12 0.08 -7.84
N TRP A 228 14.04 -0.23 -7.12
CA TRP A 228 13.40 0.69 -6.19
C TRP A 228 14.31 1.04 -5.01
N GLY A 229 15.08 0.08 -4.47
CA GLY A 229 16.06 0.35 -3.41
C GLY A 229 17.08 1.41 -3.77
N PHE A 230 17.61 1.35 -5.00
CA PHE A 230 18.54 2.36 -5.48
C PHE A 230 17.85 3.65 -5.92
N ALA A 231 16.64 3.58 -6.48
CA ALA A 231 15.86 4.76 -6.81
C ALA A 231 15.54 5.57 -5.54
N ASP A 232 14.96 4.94 -4.52
CA ASP A 232 14.62 5.59 -3.24
C ASP A 232 15.86 6.13 -2.51
N ALA A 233 17.01 5.47 -2.66
CA ALA A 233 18.27 5.95 -2.11
C ALA A 233 18.84 7.17 -2.86
N GLY A 234 18.55 7.28 -4.15
CA GLY A 234 18.98 8.39 -5.00
C GLY A 234 18.01 9.57 -5.05
N MET A 235 16.75 9.38 -4.62
CA MET A 235 15.76 10.43 -4.56
C MET A 235 16.01 11.35 -3.36
N ASP A 236 16.06 12.66 -3.63
CA ASP A 236 16.12 13.66 -2.57
C ASP A 236 14.89 13.55 -1.67
N GLN A 237 15.14 13.25 -0.41
CA GLN A 237 14.11 13.17 0.60
C GLN A 237 13.84 14.59 1.14
N PRO A 238 12.56 14.99 1.34
CA PRO A 238 12.25 16.29 1.90
C PRO A 238 12.91 16.44 3.28
N ALA A 239 13.70 17.50 3.43
CA ALA A 239 14.37 17.87 4.67
C ALA A 239 13.73 19.12 5.27
N ASP A 240 13.94 19.33 6.58
CA ASP A 240 13.52 20.57 7.22
C ASP A 240 14.17 21.77 6.53
N LEU A 241 13.34 22.74 6.12
CA LEU A 241 13.81 24.03 5.65
C LEU A 241 14.19 24.88 6.86
N THR A 242 15.43 25.38 6.87
CA THR A 242 15.88 26.30 7.93
C THR A 242 15.25 27.68 7.80
N ALA A 243 14.96 28.10 6.57
CA ALA A 243 14.23 29.32 6.24
C ALA A 243 13.58 29.19 4.85
N PHE A 244 12.50 29.95 4.63
CA PHE A 244 11.94 30.15 3.31
C PHE A 244 12.75 31.20 2.54
N ASP A 245 12.79 31.07 1.22
CA ASP A 245 13.40 32.08 0.35
C ASP A 245 12.65 33.42 0.49
N ALA A 246 13.41 34.53 0.41
CA ALA A 246 12.82 35.86 0.43
C ALA A 246 12.00 36.08 -0.86
N PRO A 247 10.77 36.61 -0.76
CA PRO A 247 9.95 36.86 -1.94
C PRO A 247 10.61 37.94 -2.82
N PRO A 248 10.72 37.75 -4.14
CA PRO A 248 11.25 38.75 -5.06
C PRO A 248 10.36 40.00 -5.08
N SER A 249 10.97 41.18 -4.97
CA SER A 249 10.26 42.46 -4.85
C SER A 249 9.63 42.98 -6.15
N ASP A 250 10.04 42.42 -7.30
CA ASP A 250 9.65 42.84 -8.64
C ASP A 250 8.60 41.94 -9.31
N ARG A 251 8.12 40.91 -8.60
CA ARG A 251 7.17 39.92 -9.15
C ARG A 251 5.87 39.89 -8.37
N ARG A 252 4.79 39.55 -9.09
CA ARG A 252 3.49 39.27 -8.48
C ARG A 252 3.64 38.06 -7.55
N SER A 253 3.28 38.24 -6.29
CA SER A 253 3.24 37.17 -5.28
C SER A 253 1.79 36.74 -5.05
N TRP A 254 1.56 35.44 -4.93
CA TRP A 254 0.26 34.88 -4.54
C TRP A 254 0.33 34.42 -3.09
N ARG A 255 -0.70 34.75 -2.31
CA ARG A 255 -0.80 34.40 -0.89
C ARG A 255 -1.81 33.28 -0.74
N ILE A 256 -1.29 32.07 -0.58
CA ILE A 256 -2.06 30.85 -0.50
C ILE A 256 -1.96 30.31 0.93
N ALA A 257 -3.11 30.04 1.56
CA ALA A 257 -3.16 29.21 2.75
C ALA A 257 -3.44 27.77 2.32
N HIS A 258 -2.61 26.83 2.72
CA HIS A 258 -2.76 25.42 2.39
C HIS A 258 -3.04 24.62 3.66
N VAL A 259 -4.17 23.93 3.68
CA VAL A 259 -4.60 23.03 4.76
C VAL A 259 -4.87 21.63 4.21
N SER A 260 -4.72 20.62 5.05
CA SER A 260 -4.91 19.20 4.73
C SER A 260 -5.31 18.47 6.01
N ASP A 261 -5.80 17.23 5.88
CA ASP A 261 -6.01 16.33 7.01
C ASP A 261 -6.93 16.94 8.09
N LEU A 262 -8.04 17.52 7.63
CA LEU A 262 -9.02 18.17 8.50
C LEU A 262 -9.83 17.15 9.30
N HIS A 263 -10.10 15.99 8.70
CA HIS A 263 -10.80 14.85 9.30
C HIS A 263 -12.05 15.28 10.08
N VAL A 264 -12.96 15.95 9.37
CA VAL A 264 -14.26 16.39 9.89
C VAL A 264 -15.12 15.17 10.21
N VAL A 265 -15.73 15.19 11.39
CA VAL A 265 -16.66 14.16 11.86
C VAL A 265 -18.11 14.66 11.72
N GLY A 266 -19.07 13.74 11.55
CA GLY A 266 -20.46 14.10 11.26
C GLY A 266 -21.30 14.50 12.48
N GLU A 267 -20.69 14.60 13.66
CA GLU A 267 -21.40 14.87 14.91
C GLU A 267 -20.53 15.59 15.94
N HIS A 268 -21.17 16.31 16.86
CA HIS A 268 -20.49 17.14 17.86
C HIS A 268 -19.55 16.37 18.80
N TYR A 269 -19.87 15.11 19.11
CA TYR A 269 -19.02 14.27 19.96
C TYR A 269 -18.24 13.20 19.20
N GLY A 270 -18.24 13.28 17.86
CA GLY A 270 -17.68 12.25 17.00
C GLY A 270 -16.17 12.13 17.14
N PHE A 271 -15.67 10.93 16.89
CA PHE A 271 -14.26 10.57 16.96
C PHE A 271 -13.72 10.27 15.57
N ARG A 272 -12.42 10.54 15.39
CA ARG A 272 -11.71 10.22 14.15
C ARG A 272 -11.28 8.76 14.18
N ILE A 273 -11.39 8.06 13.06
CA ILE A 273 -11.01 6.65 12.92
C ILE A 273 -9.58 6.39 13.41
N GLU A 274 -8.64 7.28 13.06
CA GLU A 274 -7.22 7.07 13.41
C GLU A 274 -6.94 7.22 14.91
N SER A 275 -7.53 8.23 15.53
CA SER A 275 -7.23 8.59 16.92
C SER A 275 -8.18 7.94 17.93
N GLY A 276 -9.35 7.48 17.47
CA GLY A 276 -10.44 7.02 18.33
C GLY A 276 -10.69 7.98 19.48
N ARG A 277 -10.96 7.42 20.66
CA ARG A 277 -11.19 8.20 21.88
C ARG A 277 -9.93 8.81 22.52
N SER A 278 -8.76 8.64 21.90
CA SER A 278 -7.54 9.38 22.32
C SER A 278 -7.38 10.71 21.58
N GLY A 279 -8.15 10.91 20.51
CA GLY A 279 -8.10 12.09 19.67
C GLY A 279 -9.01 13.23 20.12
N PRO A 280 -8.98 14.36 19.37
CA PRO A 280 -9.98 15.41 19.53
C PRO A 280 -11.37 14.89 19.18
N ARG A 281 -12.37 15.33 19.95
CA ARG A 281 -13.81 15.16 19.69
C ARG A 281 -14.33 16.34 18.90
N GLY A 282 -15.37 16.12 18.09
CA GLY A 282 -16.12 17.19 17.42
C GLY A 282 -15.30 18.03 16.43
N ASN A 283 -15.83 19.14 15.94
CA ASN A 283 -15.21 19.93 14.86
C ASN A 283 -14.58 21.26 15.34
N GLU A 284 -14.32 21.42 16.63
CA GLU A 284 -13.80 22.67 17.21
C GLU A 284 -12.41 23.04 16.67
N ARG A 285 -11.59 22.06 16.27
CA ARG A 285 -10.32 22.35 15.59
C ARG A 285 -10.53 22.96 14.21
N LEU A 286 -11.47 22.45 13.43
CA LEU A 286 -11.83 23.02 12.12
C LEU A 286 -12.28 24.47 12.29
N HIS A 287 -13.25 24.73 13.17
CA HIS A 287 -13.78 26.08 13.38
C HIS A 287 -12.68 27.07 13.81
N ARG A 288 -11.75 26.65 14.67
CA ARG A 288 -10.60 27.48 15.04
C ARG A 288 -9.66 27.76 13.87
N VAL A 289 -9.42 26.78 12.99
CA VAL A 289 -8.60 26.98 11.78
C VAL A 289 -9.29 27.95 10.84
N LEU A 290 -10.59 27.80 10.58
CA LEU A 290 -11.35 28.69 9.70
C LEU A 290 -11.42 30.11 10.25
N ALA A 291 -11.68 30.28 11.54
CA ALA A 291 -11.63 31.58 12.20
C ALA A 291 -10.23 32.23 12.06
N ARG A 292 -9.17 31.44 12.26
CA ARG A 292 -7.79 31.94 12.10
C ARG A 292 -7.49 32.34 10.66
N LEU A 293 -7.99 31.61 9.67
CA LEU A 293 -7.84 31.95 8.26
C LEU A 293 -8.59 33.25 7.93
N ALA A 294 -9.78 33.44 8.49
CA ALA A 294 -10.55 34.68 8.36
C ALA A 294 -9.77 35.87 8.96
N ASP A 295 -9.19 35.73 10.15
CA ASP A 295 -8.34 36.76 10.76
C ASP A 295 -7.12 37.11 9.89
N ILE A 296 -6.45 36.09 9.34
CA ILE A 296 -5.30 36.27 8.45
C ILE A 296 -5.73 37.03 7.20
N HIS A 297 -6.84 36.64 6.57
CA HIS A 297 -7.38 37.28 5.38
C HIS A 297 -7.80 38.73 5.66
N ALA A 298 -8.43 39.00 6.80
CA ALA A 298 -8.84 40.35 7.20
C ALA A 298 -7.64 41.28 7.43
N ALA A 299 -6.56 40.79 8.05
CA ALA A 299 -5.35 41.58 8.25
C ALA A 299 -4.59 41.79 6.94
N HIS A 300 -4.47 40.74 6.14
CA HIS A 300 -3.81 40.76 4.84
C HIS A 300 -4.53 39.75 3.91
N PRO A 301 -5.17 40.19 2.82
CA PRO A 301 -5.99 39.30 1.97
C PRO A 301 -5.24 38.12 1.38
N LEU A 302 -5.76 36.91 1.60
CA LEU A 302 -5.35 35.69 0.91
C LEU A 302 -5.99 35.63 -0.48
N ASP A 303 -5.24 35.15 -1.47
CA ASP A 303 -5.75 34.94 -2.83
C ASP A 303 -6.45 33.59 -2.98
N LEU A 304 -6.02 32.59 -2.21
CA LEU A 304 -6.56 31.23 -2.26
C LEU A 304 -6.40 30.52 -0.92
N VAL A 305 -7.43 29.75 -0.54
CA VAL A 305 -7.31 28.70 0.47
C VAL A 305 -7.39 27.36 -0.24
N LEU A 306 -6.31 26.58 -0.18
CA LEU A 306 -6.23 25.25 -0.78
C LEU A 306 -6.45 24.19 0.31
N VAL A 307 -7.38 23.27 0.08
CA VAL A 307 -7.61 22.10 0.91
C VAL A 307 -7.25 20.85 0.10
N SER A 308 -6.20 20.11 0.50
CA SER A 308 -5.56 19.11 -0.38
C SER A 308 -5.88 17.64 -0.11
N GLY A 309 -6.72 17.33 0.85
CA GLY A 309 -7.01 15.93 1.19
C GLY A 309 -7.72 15.81 2.53
N ASP A 310 -8.34 14.65 2.76
CA ASP A 310 -8.90 14.23 4.03
C ASP A 310 -9.72 15.33 4.73
N MET A 311 -10.63 15.92 3.95
CA MET A 311 -11.60 16.90 4.44
C MET A 311 -12.52 16.28 5.49
N THR A 312 -12.94 15.03 5.24
CA THR A 312 -13.83 14.25 6.09
C THR A 312 -13.12 12.99 6.57
N ASP A 313 -13.45 12.50 7.77
CA ASP A 313 -12.80 11.33 8.36
C ASP A 313 -13.13 10.01 7.63
N ALA A 314 -14.41 9.79 7.24
CA ALA A 314 -14.87 8.55 6.62
C ALA A 314 -15.58 8.77 5.27
N GLY A 315 -15.70 10.02 4.80
CA GLY A 315 -16.39 10.35 3.55
C GLY A 315 -17.91 10.26 3.65
N ARG A 316 -18.48 10.33 4.86
CA ARG A 316 -19.92 10.19 5.08
C ARG A 316 -20.67 11.49 4.74
N ALA A 317 -21.92 11.37 4.33
CA ALA A 317 -22.75 12.53 3.97
C ALA A 317 -22.89 13.54 5.12
N ALA A 318 -22.99 13.08 6.37
CA ALA A 318 -23.05 13.95 7.55
C ALA A 318 -21.74 14.73 7.78
N GLU A 319 -20.58 14.10 7.56
CA GLU A 319 -19.27 14.77 7.65
C GLU A 319 -19.11 15.85 6.58
N TRP A 320 -19.59 15.55 5.36
CA TRP A 320 -19.64 16.53 4.28
C TRP A 320 -20.57 17.70 4.60
N ALA A 321 -21.74 17.44 5.20
CA ALA A 321 -22.65 18.50 5.62
C ALA A 321 -21.97 19.41 6.65
N GLU A 322 -21.39 18.85 7.71
CA GLU A 322 -20.64 19.61 8.73
C GLU A 322 -19.50 20.43 8.13
N PHE A 323 -18.75 19.86 7.17
CA PHE A 323 -17.67 20.57 6.50
C PHE A 323 -18.19 21.73 5.65
N LEU A 324 -19.21 21.50 4.81
CA LEU A 324 -19.76 22.53 3.94
C LEU A 324 -20.47 23.64 4.72
N ASP A 325 -21.18 23.28 5.81
CA ASP A 325 -21.81 24.25 6.71
C ASP A 325 -20.77 25.10 7.43
N ALA A 326 -19.61 24.54 7.77
CA ALA A 326 -18.51 25.31 8.35
C ALA A 326 -17.87 26.30 7.36
N LEU A 327 -17.99 26.06 6.04
CA LEU A 327 -17.48 26.94 4.99
C LEU A 327 -18.46 28.03 4.55
N ALA A 328 -19.75 27.87 4.84
CA ALA A 328 -20.82 28.78 4.45
C ALA A 328 -20.82 30.09 5.25
#